data_AF-A0A7S2BUA7-F1
#
_entry.id   AF-A0A7S2BUA7-F1
#
_cell.length_a   1.000
_cell.length_b   1.000
_cell.length_c   1.000
_cell.angle_alpha   90.00
_cell.angle_beta   90.00
_cell.angle_gamma   90.00
#
_symmetry.space_group_name_H-M   'P 1'
#
loop_
_entity.id
_entity.type
_entity.pdbx_description
1 polymer ?
#
loop_
_entity_poly.entity_id
_entity_poly.type
_entity_poly.pdbx_seq_one_letter_code
_entity_poly.pdbx_strand_id
1 'polypeptide(L)'
;FIAFINALRPAFARVLKKQKWLRISGLSDVYDEIKERSDARFAGLPGRKTIGIDGYKDGTRRHVMNITEVKRGWVTYKGTEWFGRLRHSGRTHANTILKYMGEAAASQYICVVADNTSSMKTMFDVLALTLVGVFFIGCVVHVYDLLVEDIVKIEEINETTQEFQFIIVFVLSYSSLFELFKEEAESTFGKGKTTMLKLFPMTRFAYAALMIHSVLVNWRVIAGIPDSPEFKYLKRKAKPKRRADFEKFENLLGTTALKKKGQAVVGVLDPISKALHVQEGDNFPTSGVAPLFTAVYNFTNELPLEITSQFEAGTGDEEEELTETKIHLMVSDRWLGTSRIVGLKHELHGLAYSMDVIITCIVKEVMGESFHDAVMAGFTQRQIYKAIKTYAGGNQQKYNHIIVEYDSFVGGIHPDYAVKVDATKELAKTKLAEM
;
A
#
# COMPACT_ATOMS: atom_id res chain seq x y z
N PHE A 1 -26.17 9.01 20.78
CA PHE A 1 -25.27 8.42 21.81
C PHE A 1 -25.82 8.57 23.23
N ILE A 2 -26.07 9.79 23.75
CA ILE A 2 -26.63 9.98 25.11
C ILE A 2 -28.00 9.31 25.28
N ALA A 3 -28.91 9.45 24.30
CA ALA A 3 -30.21 8.76 24.34
C ALA A 3 -30.07 7.22 24.38
N PHE A 4 -29.04 6.67 23.72
CA PHE A 4 -28.72 5.25 23.71
C PHE A 4 -28.18 4.78 25.08
N ILE A 5 -27.27 5.53 25.69
CA ILE A 5 -26.79 5.22 27.07
C ILE A 5 -27.91 5.40 28.09
N ASN A 6 -28.77 6.42 27.94
CA ASN A 6 -29.93 6.61 28.81
C ASN A 6 -30.91 5.44 28.74
N ALA A 7 -31.08 4.81 27.56
CA ALA A 7 -31.96 3.65 27.39
C ALA A 7 -31.35 2.36 27.97
N LEU A 8 -30.03 2.19 27.90
CA LEU A 8 -29.37 0.96 28.34
C LEU A 8 -28.89 0.99 29.79
N ARG A 9 -28.40 2.13 30.28
CA ARG A 9 -27.92 2.34 31.66
C ARG A 9 -28.23 3.76 32.15
N PRO A 10 -29.49 4.03 32.57
CA PRO A 10 -29.94 5.36 33.00
C PRO A 10 -29.13 5.96 34.16
N ALA A 11 -28.55 5.12 35.03
CA ALA A 11 -27.68 5.57 36.12
C ALA A 11 -26.39 6.24 35.60
N PHE A 12 -25.86 5.79 34.46
CA PHE A 12 -24.67 6.37 33.84
C PHE A 12 -24.93 7.72 33.17
N ALA A 13 -26.19 8.02 32.83
CA ALA A 13 -26.61 9.32 32.29
C ALA A 13 -26.21 10.49 33.19
N ARG A 14 -26.25 10.28 34.51
CA ARG A 14 -26.00 11.32 35.52
C ARG A 14 -24.51 11.61 35.72
N VAL A 15 -23.64 10.65 35.41
CA VAL A 15 -22.17 10.77 35.51
C VAL A 15 -21.51 11.04 34.14
N LEU A 16 -22.26 10.88 33.05
CA LEU A 16 -21.83 11.28 31.71
C LEU A 16 -21.52 12.77 31.69
N LYS A 17 -20.29 13.09 31.29
CA LYS A 17 -19.84 14.48 31.16
C LYS A 17 -20.71 15.18 30.11
N LYS A 18 -21.28 16.33 30.49
CA LYS A 18 -22.16 17.12 29.62
C LYS A 18 -21.39 17.61 28.38
N GLN A 19 -22.10 17.88 27.29
CA GLN A 19 -21.51 18.48 26.06
C GLN A 19 -20.67 19.74 26.36
N LYS A 20 -21.10 20.55 27.34
CA LYS A 20 -20.36 21.72 27.81
C LYS A 20 -18.97 21.36 28.37
N TRP A 21 -18.85 20.24 29.09
CA TRP A 21 -17.55 19.77 29.59
C TRP A 21 -16.66 19.34 28.42
N LEU A 22 -17.18 18.51 27.49
CA LEU A 22 -16.43 18.09 26.30
C LEU A 22 -15.90 19.29 25.51
N ARG A 23 -16.73 20.32 25.31
CA ARG A 23 -16.38 21.52 24.54
C ARG A 23 -15.36 22.43 25.23
N ILE A 24 -15.37 22.52 26.57
CA ILE A 24 -14.60 23.53 27.30
C ILE A 24 -13.28 23.00 27.83
N SER A 25 -13.29 21.84 28.52
CA SER A 25 -12.08 21.31 29.15
C SER A 25 -11.84 19.85 28.79
N GLY A 26 -12.89 19.02 28.75
CA GLY A 26 -12.72 17.58 28.67
C GLY A 26 -11.98 17.08 27.43
N LEU A 27 -12.17 17.70 26.26
CA LEU A 27 -11.37 17.35 25.09
C LEU A 27 -9.91 17.77 25.23
N SER A 28 -9.63 18.94 25.81
CA SER A 28 -8.27 19.41 26.06
C SER A 28 -7.58 18.58 27.13
N ASP A 29 -8.25 18.31 28.25
CA ASP A 29 -7.76 17.50 29.36
C ASP A 29 -7.36 16.09 28.86
N VAL A 30 -8.25 15.44 28.09
CA VAL A 30 -7.97 14.13 27.49
C VAL A 30 -6.88 14.23 26.43
N TYR A 31 -6.88 15.28 25.60
CA TYR A 31 -5.84 15.48 24.61
C TYR A 31 -4.46 15.61 25.26
N ASP A 32 -4.33 16.46 26.28
CA ASP A 32 -3.07 16.69 26.99
C ASP A 32 -2.59 15.42 27.70
N GLU A 33 -3.48 14.69 28.37
CA GLU A 33 -3.17 13.41 29.01
C GLU A 33 -2.66 12.37 27.98
N ILE A 34 -3.37 12.21 26.86
CA ILE A 34 -3.00 11.25 25.81
C ILE A 34 -1.72 11.72 25.11
N LYS A 35 -1.54 13.02 24.89
CA LYS A 35 -0.34 13.60 24.30
C LYS A 35 0.87 13.33 25.18
N GLU A 36 0.80 13.58 26.48
CA GLU A 36 1.89 13.32 27.42
C GLU A 36 2.28 11.84 27.42
N ARG A 37 1.29 10.93 27.50
CA ARG A 37 1.54 9.49 27.42
C ARG A 37 2.17 9.06 26.09
N SER A 38 1.69 9.62 24.98
CA SER A 38 2.21 9.33 23.65
C SER A 38 3.65 9.84 23.49
N ASP A 39 3.93 11.06 23.93
CA ASP A 39 5.26 11.66 23.88
C ASP A 39 6.26 10.88 24.76
N ALA A 40 5.85 10.50 25.97
CA ALA A 40 6.67 9.69 26.87
C ALA A 40 7.01 8.32 26.26
N ARG A 41 6.00 7.63 25.70
CA ARG A 41 6.23 6.36 24.99
C ARG A 41 7.15 6.54 23.78
N PHE A 42 6.92 7.58 22.98
CA PHE A 42 7.73 7.86 21.79
C PHE A 42 9.18 8.21 22.14
N ALA A 43 9.41 8.92 23.25
CA ALA A 43 10.74 9.24 23.77
C ALA A 43 11.50 7.99 24.21
N GLY A 44 10.82 7.01 24.83
CA GLY A 44 11.40 5.75 25.27
C GLY A 44 11.77 4.77 24.15
N LEU A 45 11.28 4.97 22.93
CA LEU A 45 11.60 4.11 21.79
C LEU A 45 12.98 4.42 21.20
N PRO A 46 13.77 3.40 20.81
CA PRO A 46 15.09 3.57 20.24
C PRO A 46 15.04 4.22 18.85
N GLY A 47 16.18 4.78 18.45
CA GLY A 47 16.37 5.33 17.11
C GLY A 47 15.90 6.78 16.93
N ARG A 48 16.21 7.31 15.75
CA ARG A 48 15.82 8.65 15.29
C ARG A 48 14.41 8.63 14.71
N LYS A 49 13.76 9.80 14.66
CA LYS A 49 12.40 9.97 14.18
C LYS A 49 12.34 9.91 12.64
N THR A 50 11.24 9.42 12.11
CA THR A 50 10.84 9.62 10.72
C THR A 50 9.64 10.55 10.70
N ILE A 51 9.58 11.49 9.75
CA ILE A 51 8.37 12.29 9.51
C ILE A 51 7.64 11.70 8.30
N GLY A 52 6.37 11.38 8.48
CA GLY A 52 5.47 10.89 7.43
C GLY A 52 4.55 11.99 6.95
N ILE A 53 4.32 12.05 5.65
CA ILE A 53 3.55 13.10 4.99
C ILE A 53 2.51 12.44 4.07
N ASP A 54 1.25 12.79 4.28
CA ASP A 54 0.13 12.31 3.47
C ASP A 54 -0.66 13.51 2.92
N GLY A 55 -0.51 13.77 1.62
CA GLY A 55 -1.12 14.89 0.92
C GLY A 55 -2.34 14.47 0.12
N TYR A 56 -3.48 15.13 0.32
CA TYR A 56 -4.70 14.85 -0.43
C TYR A 56 -5.58 16.09 -0.61
N LYS A 57 -6.60 15.95 -1.48
CA LYS A 57 -7.68 16.92 -1.62
C LYS A 57 -8.88 16.46 -0.81
N ASP A 58 -9.39 17.31 0.06
CA ASP A 58 -10.60 16.98 0.82
C ASP A 58 -11.86 16.98 -0.09
N GLY A 59 -13.02 16.59 0.47
CA GLY A 59 -14.29 16.57 -0.26
C GLY A 59 -14.74 17.92 -0.82
N THR A 60 -14.14 19.03 -0.36
CA THR A 60 -14.37 20.40 -0.84
C THR A 60 -13.25 20.89 -1.76
N ARG A 61 -12.36 19.98 -2.21
CA ARG A 61 -11.21 20.21 -3.09
C ARG A 61 -10.13 21.10 -2.49
N ARG A 62 -10.10 21.28 -1.17
CA ARG A 62 -9.01 21.97 -0.47
C ARG A 62 -7.81 21.04 -0.35
N HIS A 63 -6.61 21.59 -0.53
CA HIS A 63 -5.37 20.85 -0.35
C HIS A 63 -5.01 20.77 1.14
N VAL A 64 -4.76 19.53 1.56
CA VAL A 64 -4.52 19.15 2.96
C VAL A 64 -3.28 18.28 3.01
N MET A 65 -2.49 18.43 4.07
CA MET A 65 -1.37 17.53 4.35
C MET A 65 -1.41 17.11 5.81
N ASN A 66 -1.54 15.81 6.03
CA ASN A 66 -1.40 15.20 7.35
C ASN A 66 0.08 14.91 7.60
N ILE A 67 0.50 15.13 8.84
CA ILE A 67 1.88 15.01 9.26
C ILE A 67 1.94 14.07 10.46
N THR A 68 2.80 13.07 10.37
CA THR A 68 3.01 12.07 11.42
C THR A 68 4.49 11.98 11.80
N GLU A 69 4.76 11.59 13.03
CA GLU A 69 6.07 11.19 13.51
C GLU A 69 6.07 9.70 13.79
N VAL A 70 7.11 9.02 13.31
CA VAL A 70 7.22 7.57 13.38
C VAL A 70 8.54 7.17 13.98
N LYS A 71 8.48 6.19 14.88
CA LYS A 71 9.57 5.31 15.28
C LYS A 71 9.06 3.88 15.14
N ARG A 72 9.96 2.90 15.06
CA ARG A 72 9.55 1.49 14.94
C ARG A 72 8.55 1.12 16.05
N GLY A 73 7.37 0.65 15.66
CA GLY A 73 6.30 0.23 16.58
C GLY A 73 5.47 1.36 17.20
N TRP A 74 5.62 2.61 16.76
CA TRP A 74 4.76 3.72 17.20
C TRP A 74 4.67 4.87 16.20
N VAL A 75 3.45 5.29 15.92
CA VAL A 75 3.11 6.41 15.05
C VAL A 75 2.33 7.44 15.86
N THR A 76 2.77 8.70 15.80
CA THR A 76 2.08 9.83 16.43
C THR A 76 1.62 10.80 15.36
N TYR A 77 0.33 11.15 15.39
CA TYR A 77 -0.19 12.23 14.56
C TYR A 77 0.25 13.59 15.11
N LYS A 78 0.86 14.43 14.27
CA LYS A 78 1.41 15.73 14.66
C LYS A 78 0.50 16.90 14.31
N GLY A 79 -0.19 16.80 13.19
CA GLY A 79 -1.08 17.87 12.74
C GLY A 79 -1.52 17.70 11.31
N THR A 80 -2.43 18.60 10.92
CA THR A 80 -2.92 18.78 9.56
C THR A 80 -2.62 20.20 9.15
N GLU A 81 -2.04 20.36 7.97
CA GLU A 81 -1.79 21.66 7.37
C GLU A 81 -2.74 21.93 6.21
N TRP A 82 -3.40 23.09 6.30
CA TRP A 82 -4.34 23.58 5.30
C TRP A 82 -3.65 24.68 4.50
N PHE A 83 -3.31 24.39 3.24
CA PHE A 83 -2.58 25.35 2.43
C PHE A 83 -3.47 26.46 1.86
N GLY A 84 -4.80 26.28 1.88
CA GLY A 84 -5.76 27.28 1.43
C GLY A 84 -5.47 27.77 0.01
N ARG A 85 -5.24 29.08 -0.15
CA ARG A 85 -4.91 29.73 -1.44
C ARG A 85 -3.40 29.77 -1.74
N LEU A 86 -2.54 29.30 -0.83
CA LEU A 86 -1.10 29.32 -1.05
C LEU A 86 -0.74 28.44 -2.25
N ARG A 87 0.28 28.84 -3.00
CA ARG A 87 0.83 27.98 -4.05
C ARG A 87 1.33 26.68 -3.44
N HIS A 88 0.78 25.56 -3.91
CA HIS A 88 1.19 24.19 -3.58
C HIS A 88 2.50 23.85 -4.30
N SER A 89 3.58 24.54 -3.92
CA SER A 89 4.92 24.30 -4.42
C SER A 89 5.68 23.41 -3.44
N GLY A 90 6.65 22.63 -3.94
CA GLY A 90 7.53 21.84 -3.07
C GLY A 90 8.25 22.68 -2.01
N ARG A 91 8.56 23.95 -2.29
CA ARG A 91 9.13 24.89 -1.31
C ARG A 91 8.16 25.25 -0.19
N THR A 92 6.87 25.38 -0.49
CA THR A 92 5.83 25.62 0.52
C THR A 92 5.75 24.41 1.47
N HIS A 93 5.73 23.20 0.91
CA HIS A 93 5.74 21.96 1.70
C HIS A 93 7.01 21.85 2.54
N ALA A 94 8.19 22.10 1.98
CA ALA A 94 9.46 22.05 2.70
C ALA A 94 9.48 23.00 3.91
N ASN A 95 9.04 24.25 3.72
CA ASN A 95 8.96 25.22 4.82
C ASN A 95 8.01 24.77 5.92
N THR A 96 6.88 24.17 5.56
CA THR A 96 5.94 23.59 6.53
C THR A 96 6.60 22.46 7.31
N ILE A 97 7.24 21.50 6.62
CA ILE A 97 7.89 20.36 7.25
C ILE A 97 9.02 20.78 8.19
N LEU A 98 9.84 21.76 7.81
CA LEU A 98 10.88 22.32 8.68
C LEU A 98 10.31 22.90 9.98
N LYS A 99 9.13 23.53 9.94
CA LYS A 99 8.46 24.03 11.17
C LYS A 99 8.06 22.89 12.11
N TYR A 100 7.57 21.78 11.56
CA TYR A 100 7.19 20.61 12.37
C TYR A 100 8.42 19.88 12.94
N MET A 101 9.53 19.81 12.18
CA MET A 101 10.76 19.16 12.62
C MET A 101 11.57 20.01 13.61
N GLY A 102 11.40 21.34 13.58
CA GLY A 102 12.09 22.28 14.45
C GLY A 102 13.58 22.46 14.14
N GLU A 103 14.28 23.25 14.95
CA GLU A 103 15.68 23.64 14.71
C GLU A 103 16.67 22.47 14.80
N ALA A 104 16.36 21.45 15.59
CA ALA A 104 17.19 20.24 15.77
C ALA A 104 16.87 19.11 14.77
N ALA A 105 16.24 19.44 13.63
CA ALA A 105 15.75 18.46 12.66
C ALA A 105 16.82 17.44 12.21
N ALA A 106 18.03 17.90 11.84
CA ALA A 106 19.08 17.04 11.29
C ALA A 106 19.59 15.98 12.28
N SER A 107 19.59 16.27 13.58
CA SER A 107 20.03 15.33 14.62
C SER A 107 18.91 14.43 15.13
N GLN A 108 17.66 14.91 15.14
CA GLN A 108 16.53 14.15 15.67
C GLN A 108 15.87 13.22 14.66
N TYR A 109 15.91 13.56 13.37
CA TYR A 109 15.25 12.79 12.31
C TYR A 109 16.26 12.02 11.48
N ILE A 110 15.84 10.87 10.98
CA ILE A 110 16.60 10.04 10.03
C ILE A 110 15.97 10.04 8.64
N CYS A 111 14.66 10.25 8.53
CA CYS A 111 13.97 10.15 7.26
C CYS A 111 12.75 11.08 7.16
N VAL A 112 12.45 11.51 5.95
CA VAL A 112 11.20 12.11 5.50
C VAL A 112 10.57 11.17 4.48
N VAL A 113 9.31 10.78 4.70
CA VAL A 113 8.54 9.94 3.79
C VAL A 113 7.31 10.70 3.30
N ALA A 114 7.09 10.75 1.99
CA ALA A 114 5.96 11.44 1.38
C ALA A 114 5.47 10.71 0.13
N ASP A 115 4.31 11.10 -0.40
CA ASP A 115 3.86 10.62 -1.71
C ASP A 115 4.88 10.88 -2.84
N ASN A 116 4.70 10.21 -3.97
CA ASN A 116 5.66 10.18 -5.06
C ASN A 116 5.34 11.23 -6.14
N THR A 117 4.64 12.31 -5.76
CA THR A 117 4.30 13.39 -6.68
C THR A 117 5.51 14.28 -6.99
N SER A 118 5.44 15.01 -8.10
CA SER A 118 6.48 15.96 -8.50
C SER A 118 6.68 17.10 -7.48
N SER A 119 5.62 17.49 -6.76
CA SER A 119 5.69 18.47 -5.67
C SER A 119 6.50 17.95 -4.49
N MET A 120 6.39 16.67 -4.14
CA MET A 120 7.16 16.08 -3.04
C MET A 120 8.61 15.86 -3.44
N LYS A 121 8.90 15.51 -4.70
CA LYS A 121 10.28 15.50 -5.22
C LYS A 121 10.95 16.87 -5.06
N THR A 122 10.25 17.94 -5.45
CA THR A 122 10.76 19.32 -5.27
C THR A 122 10.93 19.67 -3.79
N MET A 123 10.04 19.20 -2.91
CA MET A 123 10.18 19.38 -1.47
C MET A 123 11.44 18.67 -0.94
N PHE A 124 11.69 17.43 -1.36
CA PHE A 124 12.88 16.68 -0.99
C PHE A 124 14.16 17.40 -1.44
N ASP A 125 14.19 17.90 -2.67
CA ASP A 125 15.34 18.68 -3.17
C ASP A 125 15.62 19.91 -2.30
N VAL A 126 14.57 20.63 -1.87
CA VAL A 126 14.71 21.80 -0.99
C VAL A 126 15.18 21.40 0.41
N LEU A 127 14.62 20.34 0.98
CA LEU A 127 14.98 19.86 2.33
C LEU A 127 16.41 19.29 2.35
N ALA A 128 16.86 18.63 1.28
CA ALA A 128 18.20 18.06 1.18
C ALA A 128 19.30 19.13 1.24
N LEU A 129 19.01 20.38 0.89
CA LEU A 129 19.95 21.50 1.01
C LEU A 129 20.21 21.91 2.48
N THR A 130 19.28 21.62 3.39
CA THR A 130 19.35 22.07 4.79
C THR A 130 19.48 20.93 5.80
N LEU A 131 18.91 19.76 5.50
CA LEU A 131 18.85 18.61 6.39
C LEU A 131 19.88 17.54 5.99
N VAL A 132 21.14 17.85 6.27
CA VAL A 132 22.24 16.89 6.09
C VAL A 132 22.07 15.72 7.06
N GLY A 133 22.28 14.48 6.62
CA GLY A 133 22.13 13.32 7.50
C GLY A 133 20.74 12.65 7.49
N VAL A 134 19.83 13.13 6.64
CA VAL A 134 18.42 12.71 6.55
C VAL A 134 18.14 12.09 5.18
N PHE A 135 17.37 11.00 5.16
CA PHE A 135 16.89 10.35 3.94
C PHE A 135 15.55 10.92 3.49
N PHE A 136 15.31 10.92 2.17
CA PHE A 136 14.06 11.37 1.57
C PHE A 136 13.53 10.26 0.67
N ILE A 137 12.40 9.66 1.06
CA ILE A 137 11.93 8.41 0.46
C ILE A 137 10.47 8.57 0.06
N GLY A 138 10.12 8.03 -1.11
CA GLY A 138 8.73 7.97 -1.57
C GLY A 138 7.91 6.95 -0.78
N CYS A 139 6.60 7.16 -0.74
CA CYS A 139 5.65 6.26 -0.11
C CYS A 139 5.52 4.98 -0.92
N VAL A 140 5.95 3.86 -0.34
CA VAL A 140 5.95 2.57 -1.03
C VAL A 140 4.55 2.08 -1.39
N VAL A 141 3.58 2.30 -0.50
CA VAL A 141 2.16 1.98 -0.70
C VAL A 141 1.59 2.76 -1.88
N HIS A 142 1.94 4.05 -2.00
CA HIS A 142 1.46 4.88 -3.09
C HIS A 142 2.03 4.45 -4.44
N VAL A 143 3.29 4.01 -4.48
CA VAL A 143 3.88 3.46 -5.72
C VAL A 143 3.16 2.20 -6.17
N TYR A 144 2.84 1.28 -5.26
CA TYR A 144 2.06 0.10 -5.62
C TYR A 144 0.65 0.45 -6.10
N ASP A 145 -0.02 1.43 -5.49
CA ASP A 145 -1.35 1.87 -5.95
C ASP A 145 -1.28 2.46 -7.37
N LEU A 146 -0.25 3.28 -7.65
CA LEU A 146 0.01 3.81 -8.98
C LEU A 146 0.40 2.71 -9.99
N LEU A 147 1.14 1.69 -9.57
CA LEU A 147 1.45 0.55 -10.43
C LEU A 147 0.17 -0.20 -10.82
N VAL A 148 -0.70 -0.48 -9.84
CA VAL A 148 -1.99 -1.13 -10.13
C VAL A 148 -2.84 -0.25 -11.03
N GLU A 149 -2.85 1.07 -10.82
CA GLU A 149 -3.51 2.03 -11.70
C GLU A 149 -2.99 1.93 -13.15
N ASP A 150 -1.67 1.89 -13.35
CA ASP A 150 -1.09 1.79 -14.69
C ASP A 150 -1.44 0.47 -15.37
N ILE A 151 -1.36 -0.66 -14.65
CA ILE A 151 -1.72 -1.98 -15.18
C ILE A 151 -3.21 -2.05 -15.54
N VAL A 152 -4.09 -1.51 -14.68
CA VAL A 152 -5.54 -1.48 -14.95
C VAL A 152 -5.90 -0.62 -16.15
N LYS A 153 -5.04 0.33 -16.56
CA LYS A 153 -5.24 1.16 -17.76
C LYS A 153 -4.82 0.48 -19.06
N ILE A 154 -4.13 -0.66 -19.02
CA ILE A 154 -3.88 -1.47 -20.23
C ILE A 154 -5.25 -1.86 -20.80
N GLU A 155 -5.47 -1.60 -22.09
CA GLU A 155 -6.78 -1.64 -22.74
C GLU A 155 -7.56 -2.92 -22.43
N GLU A 156 -6.99 -4.09 -22.68
CA GLU A 156 -7.64 -5.38 -22.44
C GLU A 156 -7.96 -5.64 -20.93
N ILE A 157 -7.09 -5.18 -20.02
CA ILE A 157 -7.32 -5.28 -18.58
C ILE A 157 -8.41 -4.30 -18.15
N ASN A 158 -8.42 -3.09 -18.71
CA ASN A 158 -9.41 -2.06 -18.44
C ASN A 158 -10.81 -2.52 -18.89
N GLU A 159 -10.92 -3.09 -20.10
CA GLU A 159 -12.16 -3.65 -20.62
C GLU A 159 -12.72 -4.73 -19.69
N THR A 160 -11.89 -5.71 -19.33
CA THR A 160 -12.25 -6.76 -18.37
C THR A 160 -12.70 -6.13 -17.05
N THR A 161 -11.96 -5.16 -16.53
CA THR A 161 -12.27 -4.47 -15.27
C THR A 161 -13.62 -3.75 -15.33
N GLN A 162 -13.94 -3.08 -16.44
CA GLN A 162 -15.21 -2.40 -16.65
C GLN A 162 -16.39 -3.37 -16.78
N GLU A 163 -16.20 -4.54 -17.38
CA GLU A 163 -17.22 -5.59 -17.46
C GLU A 163 -17.57 -6.15 -16.09
N PHE A 164 -16.57 -6.41 -15.26
CA PHE A 164 -16.77 -6.81 -13.86
C PHE A 164 -17.43 -5.71 -13.02
N GLN A 165 -17.03 -4.45 -13.21
CA GLN A 165 -17.68 -3.31 -12.57
C GLN A 165 -19.15 -3.21 -12.99
N PHE A 166 -19.44 -3.39 -14.28
CA PHE A 166 -20.80 -3.40 -14.81
C PHE A 166 -21.66 -4.48 -14.16
N ILE A 167 -21.15 -5.72 -14.03
CA ILE A 167 -21.86 -6.82 -13.35
C ILE A 167 -22.27 -6.43 -11.93
N ILE A 168 -21.33 -5.84 -11.17
CA ILE A 168 -21.60 -5.44 -9.78
C ILE A 168 -22.65 -4.32 -9.74
N VAL A 169 -22.43 -3.24 -10.51
CA VAL A 169 -23.37 -2.11 -10.56
C VAL A 169 -24.76 -2.59 -10.97
N PHE A 170 -24.84 -3.49 -11.94
CA PHE A 170 -26.10 -4.03 -12.45
C PHE A 170 -26.86 -4.75 -11.34
N VAL A 171 -26.25 -5.73 -10.65
CA VAL A 171 -26.90 -6.47 -9.56
C VAL A 171 -27.33 -5.53 -8.42
N LEU A 172 -26.45 -4.60 -8.02
CA LEU A 172 -26.73 -3.66 -6.94
C LEU A 172 -27.80 -2.61 -7.28
N SER A 173 -28.01 -2.32 -8.57
CA SER A 173 -28.97 -1.30 -9.02
C SER A 173 -30.43 -1.75 -8.93
N TYR A 174 -30.69 -3.05 -8.82
CA TYR A 174 -32.04 -3.59 -8.71
C TYR A 174 -32.20 -4.30 -7.36
N SER A 175 -32.98 -3.71 -6.45
CA SER A 175 -33.17 -4.25 -5.09
C SER A 175 -33.59 -5.72 -5.09
N SER A 176 -34.45 -6.15 -6.02
CA SER A 176 -34.87 -7.55 -6.13
C SER A 176 -33.75 -8.49 -6.59
N LEU A 177 -32.86 -8.05 -7.49
CA LEU A 177 -31.71 -8.86 -7.91
C LEU A 177 -30.63 -8.90 -6.82
N PHE A 178 -30.47 -7.82 -6.07
CA PHE A 178 -29.56 -7.78 -4.93
C PHE A 178 -30.00 -8.71 -3.80
N GLU A 179 -31.30 -8.71 -3.46
CA GLU A 179 -31.82 -9.64 -2.45
C GLU A 179 -31.76 -11.10 -2.95
N LEU A 180 -32.12 -11.36 -4.21
CA LEU A 180 -31.94 -12.68 -4.83
C LEU A 180 -30.48 -13.15 -4.73
N PHE A 181 -29.53 -12.29 -5.09
CA PHE A 181 -28.10 -12.60 -4.97
C PHE A 181 -27.72 -12.98 -3.54
N LYS A 182 -28.18 -12.23 -2.53
CA LYS A 182 -27.89 -12.52 -1.12
C LYS A 182 -28.45 -13.87 -0.68
N GLU A 183 -29.71 -14.14 -1.00
CA GLU A 183 -30.38 -15.40 -0.65
C GLU A 183 -29.68 -16.60 -1.29
N GLU A 184 -29.40 -16.54 -2.59
CA GLU A 184 -28.72 -17.61 -3.34
C GLU A 184 -27.26 -17.79 -2.89
N ALA A 185 -26.57 -16.70 -2.55
CA ALA A 185 -25.22 -16.75 -1.99
C ALA A 185 -25.19 -17.41 -0.61
N GLU A 186 -26.12 -17.05 0.28
CA GLU A 186 -26.24 -17.69 1.60
C GLU A 186 -26.63 -19.17 1.48
N SER A 187 -27.53 -19.52 0.55
CA SER A 187 -27.93 -20.90 0.28
C SER A 187 -26.77 -21.74 -0.27
N THR A 188 -26.01 -21.19 -1.22
CA THR A 188 -24.93 -21.92 -1.91
C THR A 188 -23.71 -22.14 -1.02
N PHE A 189 -23.33 -21.14 -0.22
CA PHE A 189 -22.05 -21.15 0.50
C PHE A 189 -22.21 -21.19 2.02
N GLY A 190 -23.39 -20.93 2.55
CA GLY A 190 -23.67 -20.78 3.97
C GLY A 190 -23.57 -19.34 4.46
N LYS A 191 -24.34 -19.02 5.50
CA LYS A 191 -24.42 -17.67 6.08
C LYS A 191 -23.04 -17.16 6.52
N GLY A 192 -22.70 -15.96 6.05
CA GLY A 192 -21.44 -15.27 6.40
C GLY A 192 -20.18 -15.81 5.72
N LYS A 193 -20.30 -16.78 4.80
CA LYS A 193 -19.16 -17.41 4.11
C LYS A 193 -18.86 -16.82 2.73
N THR A 194 -19.66 -15.85 2.26
CA THR A 194 -19.45 -15.19 0.96
C THR A 194 -18.87 -13.80 1.14
N THR A 195 -18.13 -13.36 0.12
CA THR A 195 -17.75 -11.95 0.00
C THR A 195 -18.89 -11.21 -0.70
N MET A 196 -19.47 -10.21 -0.05
CA MET A 196 -20.43 -9.31 -0.70
C MET A 196 -19.80 -8.64 -1.92
N LEU A 197 -20.60 -8.31 -2.93
CA LEU A 197 -20.10 -7.54 -4.08
C LEU A 197 -19.57 -6.18 -3.61
N LYS A 198 -18.35 -5.84 -4.00
CA LYS A 198 -17.67 -4.61 -3.56
C LYS A 198 -17.40 -3.70 -4.75
N LEU A 199 -17.92 -2.48 -4.70
CA LEU A 199 -17.45 -1.38 -5.54
C LEU A 199 -16.41 -0.59 -4.77
N PHE A 200 -15.30 -0.30 -5.42
CA PHE A 200 -14.28 0.59 -4.87
C PHE A 200 -14.33 1.94 -5.59
N PRO A 201 -13.99 3.04 -4.88
CA PRO A 201 -13.83 4.33 -5.53
C PRO A 201 -12.80 4.24 -6.65
N MET A 202 -13.04 4.97 -7.75
CA MET A 202 -12.13 5.06 -8.90
C MET A 202 -10.70 5.51 -8.53
N THR A 203 -10.48 6.08 -7.33
CA THR A 203 -9.18 6.60 -6.89
C THR A 203 -8.40 5.62 -5.99
N ARG A 204 -8.84 4.36 -5.86
CA ARG A 204 -8.16 3.33 -5.05
C ARG A 204 -7.98 2.08 -5.90
N PHE A 205 -7.08 2.18 -6.87
CA PHE A 205 -6.91 1.15 -7.91
C PHE A 205 -6.39 -0.16 -7.36
N ALA A 206 -5.64 -0.13 -6.25
CA ALA A 206 -5.20 -1.32 -5.51
C ALA A 206 -6.31 -2.34 -5.18
N TYR A 207 -7.58 -1.91 -5.19
CA TYR A 207 -8.75 -2.73 -4.90
C TYR A 207 -9.47 -3.26 -6.15
N ALA A 208 -9.00 -2.99 -7.37
CA ALA A 208 -9.55 -3.55 -8.60
C ALA A 208 -9.54 -5.09 -8.57
N ALA A 209 -8.46 -5.70 -8.06
CA ALA A 209 -8.37 -7.13 -7.83
C ALA A 209 -9.50 -7.64 -6.91
N LEU A 210 -9.74 -6.94 -5.79
CA LEU A 210 -10.78 -7.30 -4.82
C LEU A 210 -12.19 -7.15 -5.38
N MET A 211 -12.43 -6.18 -6.27
CA MET A 211 -13.69 -6.01 -6.99
C MET A 211 -13.98 -7.22 -7.87
N ILE A 212 -13.05 -7.54 -8.78
CA ILE A 212 -13.17 -8.65 -9.72
C ILE A 212 -13.28 -9.97 -8.96
N HIS A 213 -12.43 -10.18 -7.95
CA HIS A 213 -12.44 -11.36 -7.09
C HIS A 213 -13.80 -11.55 -6.38
N SER A 214 -14.46 -10.47 -5.93
CA SER A 214 -15.79 -10.58 -5.30
C SER A 214 -16.86 -11.16 -6.24
N VAL A 215 -16.76 -10.89 -7.54
CA VAL A 215 -17.64 -11.51 -8.56
C VAL A 215 -17.20 -12.94 -8.82
N LEU A 216 -15.90 -13.21 -8.98
CA LEU A 216 -15.38 -14.54 -9.28
C LEU A 216 -15.74 -15.58 -8.20
N VAL A 217 -15.60 -15.23 -6.91
CA VAL A 217 -15.99 -16.10 -5.79
C VAL A 217 -17.48 -16.43 -5.82
N ASN A 218 -18.31 -15.48 -6.26
CA ASN A 218 -19.75 -15.65 -6.38
C ASN A 218 -20.20 -16.02 -7.81
N TRP A 219 -19.28 -16.40 -8.70
CA TRP A 219 -19.57 -16.54 -10.13
C TRP A 219 -20.75 -17.48 -10.38
N ARG A 220 -20.80 -18.60 -9.68
CA ARG A 220 -21.89 -19.60 -9.81
C ARG A 220 -23.27 -18.99 -9.53
N VAL A 221 -23.37 -18.16 -8.50
CA VAL A 221 -24.63 -17.50 -8.11
C VAL A 221 -24.99 -16.42 -9.14
N ILE A 222 -24.02 -15.58 -9.50
CA ILE A 222 -24.24 -14.47 -10.43
C ILE A 222 -24.62 -14.98 -11.82
N ALA A 223 -23.94 -16.02 -12.31
CA ALA A 223 -24.24 -16.65 -13.59
C ALA A 223 -25.62 -17.33 -13.62
N GLY A 224 -26.22 -17.64 -12.47
CA GLY A 224 -27.59 -18.17 -12.37
C GLY A 224 -28.69 -17.09 -12.37
N ILE A 225 -28.35 -15.82 -12.11
CA ILE A 225 -29.32 -14.71 -12.07
C ILE A 225 -30.13 -14.59 -13.38
N PRO A 226 -29.53 -14.68 -14.59
CA PRO A 226 -30.29 -14.58 -15.84
C PRO A 226 -31.43 -15.60 -15.97
N ASP A 227 -31.31 -16.76 -15.33
CA ASP A 227 -32.31 -17.82 -15.34
C ASP A 227 -33.47 -17.59 -14.37
N SER A 228 -33.33 -16.64 -13.44
CA SER A 228 -34.31 -16.42 -12.38
C SER A 228 -35.61 -15.76 -12.90
N PRO A 229 -36.76 -16.03 -12.23
CA PRO A 229 -38.02 -15.34 -12.52
C PRO A 229 -37.92 -13.82 -12.38
N GLU A 230 -37.19 -13.32 -11.39
CA GLU A 230 -36.99 -11.88 -11.10
C GLU A 230 -36.29 -11.19 -12.26
N PHE A 231 -35.19 -11.78 -12.77
CA PHE A 231 -34.45 -11.23 -13.90
C PHE A 231 -35.31 -11.19 -15.16
N LYS A 232 -35.97 -12.31 -15.50
CA LYS A 232 -36.86 -12.41 -16.67
C LYS A 232 -38.02 -11.42 -16.58
N TYR A 233 -38.59 -11.22 -15.39
CA TYR A 233 -39.64 -10.23 -15.14
C TYR A 233 -39.13 -8.81 -15.37
N LEU A 234 -38.00 -8.44 -14.76
CA LEU A 234 -37.41 -7.10 -14.89
C LEU A 234 -37.02 -6.78 -16.33
N LYS A 235 -36.36 -7.72 -17.04
CA LYS A 235 -35.98 -7.58 -18.44
C LYS A 235 -37.19 -7.28 -19.33
N ARG A 236 -38.30 -8.02 -19.14
CA ARG A 236 -39.54 -7.81 -19.91
C ARG A 236 -40.18 -6.44 -19.66
N LYS A 237 -40.01 -5.87 -18.47
CA LYS A 237 -40.54 -4.55 -18.08
C LYS A 237 -39.56 -3.40 -18.36
N ALA A 238 -38.33 -3.69 -18.78
CA ALA A 238 -37.31 -2.70 -19.01
C ALA A 238 -37.59 -1.85 -20.26
N LYS A 239 -37.32 -0.54 -20.17
CA LYS A 239 -37.27 0.36 -21.33
C LYS A 239 -36.11 -0.03 -22.26
N PRO A 240 -36.12 0.36 -23.55
CA PRO A 240 -35.12 -0.09 -24.55
C PRO A 240 -33.66 0.04 -24.08
N LYS A 241 -33.26 1.19 -23.55
CA LYS A 241 -31.88 1.39 -23.03
C LYS A 241 -31.52 0.43 -21.90
N ARG A 242 -32.44 0.21 -20.94
CA ARG A 242 -32.21 -0.72 -19.83
C ARG A 242 -32.22 -2.17 -20.31
N ARG A 243 -33.06 -2.49 -21.31
CA ARG A 243 -33.12 -3.83 -21.90
C ARG A 243 -31.79 -4.23 -22.52
N ALA A 244 -31.08 -3.29 -23.17
CA ALA A 244 -29.72 -3.52 -23.65
C ALA A 244 -28.75 -3.87 -22.51
N ASP A 245 -28.87 -3.24 -21.33
CA ASP A 245 -28.06 -3.61 -20.15
C ASP A 245 -28.37 -5.03 -19.67
N PHE A 246 -29.65 -5.46 -19.67
CA PHE A 246 -30.02 -6.85 -19.36
C PHE A 246 -29.41 -7.84 -20.36
N GLU A 247 -29.45 -7.52 -21.66
CA GLU A 247 -28.86 -8.35 -22.72
C GLU A 247 -27.33 -8.41 -22.58
N LYS A 248 -26.67 -7.28 -22.29
CA LYS A 248 -25.24 -7.24 -21.99
C LYS A 248 -24.90 -8.13 -20.80
N PHE A 249 -25.64 -8.02 -19.70
CA PHE A 249 -25.41 -8.81 -18.48
C PHE A 249 -25.51 -10.32 -18.75
N GLU A 250 -26.54 -10.74 -19.48
CA GLU A 250 -26.73 -12.14 -19.88
C GLU A 250 -25.59 -12.64 -20.79
N ASN A 251 -25.19 -11.84 -21.78
CA ASN A 251 -24.11 -12.19 -22.70
C ASN A 251 -22.76 -12.35 -22.00
N LEU A 252 -22.42 -11.45 -21.07
CA LEU A 252 -21.18 -11.50 -20.30
C LEU A 252 -21.06 -12.79 -19.45
N LEU A 253 -22.18 -13.30 -18.96
CA LEU A 253 -22.23 -14.49 -18.10
C LEU A 253 -22.48 -15.79 -18.87
N GLY A 254 -22.89 -15.70 -20.14
CA GLY A 254 -23.25 -16.85 -20.98
C GLY A 254 -22.08 -17.75 -21.38
N THR A 255 -20.83 -17.32 -21.16
CA THR A 255 -19.63 -18.13 -21.44
C THR A 255 -18.62 -18.07 -20.29
N THR A 256 -17.67 -19.00 -20.28
CA THR A 256 -16.57 -18.99 -19.29
C THR A 256 -15.42 -18.04 -19.67
N ALA A 257 -15.48 -17.38 -20.83
CA ALA A 257 -14.38 -16.56 -21.34
C ALA A 257 -14.08 -15.38 -20.39
N LEU A 258 -15.12 -14.61 -20.03
CA LEU A 258 -14.98 -13.50 -19.09
C LEU A 258 -14.46 -13.95 -17.72
N LYS A 259 -14.93 -15.11 -17.23
CA LYS A 259 -14.45 -15.68 -15.97
C LYS A 259 -12.94 -15.90 -16.01
N LYS A 260 -12.42 -16.48 -17.10
CA LYS A 260 -10.99 -16.73 -17.26
C LYS A 260 -10.17 -15.44 -17.38
N LYS A 261 -10.65 -14.47 -18.17
CA LYS A 261 -10.03 -13.12 -18.23
C LYS A 261 -9.98 -12.46 -16.85
N GLY A 262 -11.08 -12.50 -16.10
CA GLY A 262 -11.11 -12.01 -14.73
C GLY A 262 -10.14 -12.72 -13.79
N GLN A 263 -10.01 -14.05 -13.90
CA GLN A 263 -9.02 -14.82 -13.14
C GLN A 263 -7.59 -14.42 -13.48
N ALA A 264 -7.27 -14.19 -14.75
CA ALA A 264 -5.95 -13.72 -15.17
C ALA A 264 -5.65 -12.30 -14.64
N VAL A 265 -6.60 -11.36 -14.74
CA VAL A 265 -6.45 -10.01 -14.18
C VAL A 265 -6.24 -10.06 -12.67
N VAL A 266 -7.03 -10.86 -11.93
CA VAL A 266 -6.80 -11.05 -10.49
C VAL A 266 -5.45 -11.70 -10.23
N GLY A 267 -5.03 -12.67 -11.03
CA GLY A 267 -3.73 -13.33 -10.93
C GLY A 267 -2.56 -12.36 -11.03
N VAL A 268 -2.65 -11.34 -11.88
CA VAL A 268 -1.65 -10.26 -11.97
C VAL A 268 -1.73 -9.31 -10.76
N LEU A 269 -2.93 -8.82 -10.46
CA LEU A 269 -3.11 -7.70 -9.52
C LEU A 269 -3.06 -8.11 -8.05
N ASP A 270 -3.47 -9.34 -7.70
CA ASP A 270 -3.56 -9.80 -6.31
C ASP A 270 -2.21 -9.87 -5.60
N PRO A 271 -1.13 -10.43 -6.19
CA PRO A 271 0.21 -10.39 -5.57
C PRO A 271 0.70 -8.96 -5.31
N ILE A 272 0.44 -8.04 -6.24
CA ILE A 272 0.82 -6.62 -6.13
C ILE A 272 0.01 -5.94 -5.01
N SER A 273 -1.30 -6.20 -4.95
CA SER A 273 -2.21 -5.68 -3.92
C SER A 273 -1.85 -6.21 -2.52
N LYS A 274 -1.47 -7.49 -2.41
CA LYS A 274 -0.97 -8.08 -1.16
C LYS A 274 0.34 -7.43 -0.71
N ALA A 275 1.26 -7.18 -1.64
CA ALA A 275 2.50 -6.47 -1.36
C ALA A 275 2.24 -5.03 -0.86
N LEU A 276 1.25 -4.34 -1.42
CA LEU A 276 0.80 -3.04 -0.93
C LEU A 276 0.27 -3.14 0.50
N HIS A 277 -0.70 -4.01 0.75
CA HIS A 277 -1.40 -4.07 2.04
C HIS A 277 -0.50 -4.52 3.20
N VAL A 278 0.49 -5.37 2.96
CA VAL A 278 1.45 -5.73 4.01
C VAL A 278 2.34 -4.54 4.39
N GLN A 279 2.63 -3.64 3.44
CA GLN A 279 3.43 -2.43 3.68
C GLN A 279 2.60 -1.24 4.20
N GLU A 280 1.28 -1.29 4.08
CA GLU A 280 0.35 -0.34 4.70
C GLU A 280 0.29 -0.49 6.23
N GLY A 281 0.65 -1.68 6.73
CA GLY A 281 0.71 -1.97 8.17
C GLY A 281 1.71 -1.08 8.92
N ASP A 282 1.34 -0.69 10.14
CA ASP A 282 2.14 0.17 11.03
C ASP A 282 3.40 -0.52 11.62
N ASN A 283 3.56 -1.82 11.36
CA ASN A 283 4.65 -2.64 11.89
C ASN A 283 5.51 -3.33 10.82
N PHE A 284 5.41 -2.92 9.55
CA PHE A 284 6.27 -3.47 8.49
C PHE A 284 7.67 -2.82 8.52
N PRO A 285 8.76 -3.59 8.63
CA PRO A 285 10.10 -3.02 8.73
C PRO A 285 10.61 -2.54 7.37
N THR A 286 11.36 -1.44 7.35
CA THR A 286 11.96 -0.88 6.12
C THR A 286 12.88 -1.87 5.38
N SER A 287 13.51 -2.79 6.11
CA SER A 287 14.33 -3.89 5.58
C SER A 287 13.51 -4.89 4.75
N GLY A 288 12.19 -5.02 5.00
CA GLY A 288 11.30 -5.88 4.23
C GLY A 288 10.89 -5.31 2.86
N VAL A 289 11.15 -4.01 2.61
CA VAL A 289 10.74 -3.37 1.34
C VAL A 289 11.52 -3.95 0.16
N ALA A 290 12.84 -4.09 0.28
CA ALA A 290 13.71 -4.64 -0.77
C ALA A 290 13.32 -6.07 -1.21
N PRO A 291 13.16 -7.06 -0.30
CA PRO A 291 12.76 -8.40 -0.70
C PRO A 291 11.36 -8.44 -1.30
N LEU A 292 10.39 -7.66 -0.79
CA LEU A 292 9.04 -7.67 -1.36
C LEU A 292 8.99 -7.06 -2.76
N PHE A 293 9.76 -5.99 -2.98
CA PHE A 293 9.98 -5.41 -4.29
C PHE A 293 10.58 -6.41 -5.27
N THR A 294 11.61 -7.17 -4.86
CA THR A 294 12.21 -8.22 -5.69
C THR A 294 11.23 -9.34 -5.99
N ALA A 295 10.39 -9.73 -5.03
CA ALA A 295 9.37 -10.75 -5.23
C ALA A 295 8.36 -10.35 -6.31
N VAL A 296 7.84 -9.11 -6.24
CA VAL A 296 6.90 -8.60 -7.24
C VAL A 296 7.60 -8.44 -8.61
N TYR A 297 8.83 -7.93 -8.64
CA TYR A 297 9.60 -7.81 -9.88
C TYR A 297 9.79 -9.16 -10.58
N ASN A 298 10.27 -10.16 -9.85
CA ASN A 298 10.47 -11.51 -10.38
C ASN A 298 9.14 -12.14 -10.84
N PHE A 299 8.09 -12.00 -10.03
CA PHE A 299 6.75 -12.47 -10.39
C PHE A 299 6.28 -11.90 -11.73
N THR A 300 6.47 -10.60 -11.96
CA THR A 300 6.05 -9.97 -13.23
C THR A 300 6.96 -10.28 -14.41
N ASN A 301 8.20 -10.72 -14.17
CA ASN A 301 9.10 -11.20 -15.24
C ASN A 301 8.74 -12.62 -15.69
N GLU A 302 8.12 -13.39 -14.81
CA GLU A 302 7.83 -14.81 -15.00
C GLU A 302 6.33 -15.06 -14.77
N LEU A 303 5.48 -14.27 -15.43
CA LEU A 303 4.04 -14.43 -15.30
C LEU A 303 3.63 -15.84 -15.76
N PRO A 304 2.85 -16.57 -14.95
CA PRO A 304 2.35 -17.90 -15.31
C PRO A 304 1.64 -17.93 -16.66
N LEU A 305 1.84 -19.00 -17.44
CA LEU A 305 1.21 -19.17 -18.75
C LEU A 305 -0.33 -19.12 -18.69
N GLU A 306 -0.91 -19.59 -17.58
CA GLU A 306 -2.36 -19.52 -17.31
C GLU A 306 -2.91 -18.09 -17.23
N ILE A 307 -2.05 -17.11 -16.92
CA ILE A 307 -2.37 -15.68 -16.93
C ILE A 307 -2.13 -15.13 -18.35
N THR A 308 -0.93 -15.34 -18.89
CA THR A 308 -0.52 -14.69 -20.15
C THR A 308 -1.32 -15.19 -21.34
N SER A 309 -1.78 -16.44 -21.34
CA SER A 309 -2.61 -17.00 -22.41
C SER A 309 -4.04 -16.44 -22.47
N GLN A 310 -4.47 -15.64 -21.48
CA GLN A 310 -5.79 -15.00 -21.49
C GLN A 310 -5.76 -13.59 -22.07
N PHE A 311 -4.57 -13.04 -22.30
CA PHE A 311 -4.37 -11.76 -22.96
C PHE A 311 -4.08 -11.98 -24.45
N GLU A 312 -4.59 -11.08 -25.30
CA GLU A 312 -4.41 -11.19 -26.74
C GLU A 312 -2.93 -11.08 -27.12
N ALA A 313 -2.47 -11.97 -27.99
CA ALA A 313 -1.19 -11.78 -28.67
C ALA A 313 -1.38 -10.64 -29.67
N GLY A 314 -0.56 -9.59 -29.61
CA GLY A 314 -0.69 -8.41 -30.48
C GLY A 314 -0.99 -8.80 -31.93
N THR A 315 -2.21 -8.51 -32.38
CA THR A 315 -2.66 -8.86 -33.74
C THR A 315 -2.54 -7.63 -34.63
N GLY A 316 -1.40 -7.45 -35.29
CA GLY A 316 -1.29 -6.44 -36.34
C GLY A 316 0.13 -6.10 -36.73
N ASP A 317 0.31 -5.62 -37.96
CA ASP A 317 1.58 -5.20 -38.58
C ASP A 317 2.23 -3.94 -37.93
N GLU A 318 1.77 -3.51 -36.75
CA GLU A 318 2.44 -2.54 -35.89
C GLU A 318 2.95 -3.32 -34.66
N GLU A 319 4.20 -3.09 -34.24
CA GLU A 319 4.84 -3.70 -33.05
C GLU A 319 4.08 -3.33 -31.76
N GLU A 320 2.86 -3.80 -31.58
CA GLU A 320 2.13 -3.60 -30.35
C GLU A 320 2.70 -4.56 -29.29
N GLU A 321 3.37 -3.96 -28.31
CA GLU A 321 4.01 -4.67 -27.24
C GLU A 321 3.01 -5.54 -26.45
N LEU A 322 3.38 -6.81 -26.21
CA LEU A 322 2.55 -7.77 -25.50
C LEU A 322 2.18 -7.25 -24.10
N THR A 323 0.97 -7.57 -23.63
CA THR A 323 0.47 -7.14 -22.31
C THR A 323 1.45 -7.48 -21.18
N GLU A 324 2.07 -8.67 -21.21
CA GLU A 324 3.09 -9.07 -20.23
C GLU A 324 4.32 -8.15 -20.24
N THR A 325 4.76 -7.73 -21.42
CA THR A 325 5.93 -6.85 -21.58
C THR A 325 5.59 -5.44 -21.12
N LYS A 326 4.38 -4.94 -21.43
CA LYS A 326 3.85 -3.68 -20.88
C LYS A 326 3.85 -3.70 -19.35
N ILE A 327 3.35 -4.78 -18.73
CA ILE A 327 3.35 -4.95 -17.26
C ILE A 327 4.78 -4.93 -16.73
N HIS A 328 5.69 -5.70 -17.31
CA HIS A 328 7.10 -5.74 -16.91
C HIS A 328 7.75 -4.35 -16.94
N LEU A 329 7.55 -3.59 -18.03
CA LEU A 329 8.08 -2.25 -18.17
C LEU A 329 7.50 -1.28 -17.13
N MET A 330 6.20 -1.35 -16.85
CA MET A 330 5.56 -0.54 -15.82
C MET A 330 6.12 -0.83 -14.42
N VAL A 331 6.33 -2.10 -14.08
CA VAL A 331 6.97 -2.50 -12.82
C VAL A 331 8.39 -1.96 -12.80
N SER A 332 9.20 -2.21 -13.83
CA SER A 332 10.57 -1.72 -13.92
C SER A 332 10.66 -0.19 -13.76
N ASP A 333 9.77 0.56 -14.42
CA ASP A 333 9.70 2.02 -14.33
C ASP A 333 9.36 2.52 -12.93
N ARG A 334 8.31 1.98 -12.31
CA ARG A 334 7.92 2.33 -10.94
C ARG A 334 9.00 1.94 -9.92
N TRP A 335 9.73 0.87 -10.22
CA TRP A 335 10.77 0.32 -9.36
C TRP A 335 12.01 1.21 -9.39
N LEU A 336 12.56 1.45 -10.58
CA LEU A 336 13.79 2.22 -10.78
C LEU A 336 13.55 3.74 -10.69
N GLY A 337 12.31 4.17 -10.96
CA GLY A 337 11.91 5.55 -11.07
C GLY A 337 12.52 6.22 -12.30
N THR A 338 11.81 6.27 -13.43
CA THR A 338 12.23 7.17 -14.51
C THR A 338 11.70 8.60 -14.29
N SER A 339 12.39 9.60 -14.87
CA SER A 339 11.89 10.98 -15.01
C SER A 339 11.56 11.74 -13.68
N ARG A 340 10.37 12.35 -13.57
CA ARG A 340 9.96 13.34 -12.55
C ARG A 340 9.37 12.73 -11.27
N ILE A 341 9.31 11.40 -11.18
CA ILE A 341 8.68 10.67 -10.06
C ILE A 341 9.79 10.17 -9.12
N VAL A 342 9.44 9.88 -7.86
CA VAL A 342 10.32 9.20 -6.91
C VAL A 342 10.15 7.69 -7.10
N GLY A 343 11.21 6.97 -7.48
CA GLY A 343 11.17 5.50 -7.61
C GLY A 343 11.11 4.79 -6.25
N LEU A 344 10.64 3.54 -6.23
CA LEU A 344 10.63 2.73 -5.01
C LEU A 344 12.03 2.32 -4.57
N LYS A 345 12.93 2.08 -5.53
CA LYS A 345 14.29 1.63 -5.26
C LYS A 345 15.12 2.76 -4.68
N HIS A 346 15.22 2.77 -3.36
CA HIS A 346 16.05 3.71 -2.62
C HIS A 346 17.22 2.99 -1.92
N GLU A 347 18.40 3.61 -1.91
CA GLU A 347 19.64 3.06 -1.35
C GLU A 347 19.51 2.65 0.13
N LEU A 348 18.65 3.36 0.88
CA LEU A 348 18.32 3.00 2.27
C LEU A 348 17.69 1.62 2.39
N HIS A 349 16.88 1.17 1.42
CA HIS A 349 16.25 -0.15 1.50
C HIS A 349 17.29 -1.27 1.41
N GLY A 350 18.28 -1.13 0.54
CA GLY A 350 19.41 -2.05 0.45
C GLY A 350 20.24 -2.08 1.73
N LEU A 351 20.60 -0.90 2.27
CA LEU A 351 21.31 -0.81 3.55
C LEU A 351 20.50 -1.46 4.69
N ALA A 352 19.22 -1.10 4.83
CA ALA A 352 18.34 -1.63 5.87
C ALA A 352 18.20 -3.16 5.78
N TYR A 353 18.02 -3.71 4.59
CA TYR A 353 17.96 -5.16 4.38
C TYR A 353 19.27 -5.84 4.77
N SER A 354 20.41 -5.33 4.30
CA SER A 354 21.73 -5.93 4.58
C SER A 354 22.11 -5.94 6.07
N MET A 355 21.54 -5.01 6.86
CA MET A 355 21.78 -4.91 8.30
C MET A 355 20.76 -5.69 9.14
N ASP A 356 19.61 -6.08 8.58
CA ASP A 356 18.54 -6.75 9.31
C ASP A 356 18.70 -8.27 9.23
N VAL A 357 19.38 -8.83 10.23
CA VAL A 357 19.63 -10.27 10.35
C VAL A 357 18.31 -11.06 10.38
N ILE A 358 17.27 -10.53 11.04
CA ILE A 358 16.01 -11.26 11.18
C ILE A 358 15.32 -11.38 9.82
N ILE A 359 15.18 -10.27 9.11
CA ILE A 359 14.52 -10.28 7.79
C ILE A 359 15.34 -11.06 6.76
N THR A 360 16.67 -10.94 6.76
CA THR A 360 17.52 -11.74 5.85
C THR A 360 17.39 -13.23 6.12
N CYS A 361 17.34 -13.65 7.38
CA CYS A 361 17.10 -15.06 7.73
C CYS A 361 15.72 -15.53 7.28
N ILE A 362 14.67 -14.77 7.57
CA ILE A 362 13.30 -15.11 7.13
C ILE A 362 13.26 -15.30 5.61
N VAL A 363 13.88 -14.38 4.86
CA VAL A 363 13.94 -14.48 3.39
C VAL A 363 14.70 -15.75 2.95
N LYS A 364 15.84 -16.06 3.55
CA LYS A 364 16.61 -17.27 3.20
C LYS A 364 15.85 -18.56 3.50
N GLU A 365 15.21 -18.64 4.66
CA GLU A 365 14.46 -19.83 5.08
C GLU A 365 13.17 -20.03 4.26
N VAL A 366 12.46 -18.94 3.92
CA VAL A 366 11.16 -19.02 3.22
C VAL A 366 11.31 -19.04 1.70
N MET A 367 12.22 -18.22 1.15
CA MET A 367 12.38 -18.00 -0.29
C MET A 367 13.65 -18.64 -0.87
N GLY A 368 14.58 -19.09 -0.02
CA GLY A 368 15.85 -19.71 -0.43
C GLY A 368 17.00 -18.71 -0.60
N GLU A 369 18.23 -19.25 -0.63
CA GLU A 369 19.47 -18.48 -0.76
C GLU A 369 19.55 -17.74 -2.12
N SER A 370 19.10 -18.37 -3.20
CA SER A 370 19.09 -17.75 -4.54
C SER A 370 18.23 -16.49 -4.60
N PHE A 371 17.10 -16.47 -3.88
CA PHE A 371 16.26 -15.28 -3.79
C PHE A 371 16.94 -14.19 -2.95
N HIS A 372 17.56 -14.55 -1.83
CA HIS A 372 18.37 -13.61 -1.04
C HIS A 372 19.47 -12.96 -1.89
N ASP A 373 20.20 -13.76 -2.67
CA ASP A 373 21.26 -13.28 -3.56
C ASP A 373 20.69 -12.33 -4.62
N ALA A 374 19.50 -12.61 -5.16
CA ALA A 374 18.82 -11.71 -6.09
C ALA A 374 18.44 -10.36 -5.44
N VAL A 375 17.99 -10.37 -4.17
CA VAL A 375 17.71 -9.12 -3.42
C VAL A 375 19.00 -8.31 -3.26
N MET A 376 20.09 -8.96 -2.84
CA MET A 376 21.38 -8.30 -2.65
C MET A 376 21.99 -7.81 -3.97
N ALA A 377 21.89 -8.58 -5.05
CA ALA A 377 22.32 -8.17 -6.39
C ALA A 377 21.55 -6.94 -6.90
N GLY A 378 20.32 -6.74 -6.41
CA GLY A 378 19.54 -5.54 -6.65
C GLY A 378 20.20 -4.25 -6.14
N PHE A 379 21.12 -4.32 -5.17
CA PHE A 379 21.78 -3.14 -4.59
C PHE A 379 23.30 -3.27 -4.62
N THR A 380 23.94 -2.43 -5.43
CA THR A 380 25.42 -2.40 -5.49
C THR A 380 26.00 -1.93 -4.15
N GLN A 381 27.20 -2.39 -3.81
CA GLN A 381 27.90 -1.91 -2.62
C GLN A 381 28.11 -0.39 -2.63
N ARG A 382 28.29 0.21 -3.80
CA ARG A 382 28.34 1.68 -3.98
C ARG A 382 27.05 2.36 -3.51
N GLN A 383 25.88 1.77 -3.78
CA GLN A 383 24.59 2.30 -3.32
C GLN A 383 24.45 2.22 -1.80
N ILE A 384 24.86 1.09 -1.21
CA ILE A 384 24.87 0.91 0.25
C ILE A 384 25.80 1.94 0.91
N TYR A 385 27.01 2.11 0.39
CA TYR A 385 27.97 3.10 0.88
C TYR A 385 27.46 4.53 0.70
N LYS A 386 26.71 4.80 -0.37
CA LYS A 386 26.05 6.11 -0.53
C LYS A 386 25.00 6.35 0.55
N ALA A 387 24.22 5.34 0.94
CA ALA A 387 23.30 5.47 2.09
C ALA A 387 24.06 5.75 3.40
N ILE A 388 25.17 5.04 3.65
CA ILE A 388 26.04 5.29 4.81
C ILE A 388 26.61 6.72 4.77
N LYS A 389 27.02 7.20 3.60
CA LYS A 389 27.50 8.58 3.40
C LYS A 389 26.42 9.61 3.72
N THR A 390 25.18 9.37 3.29
CA THR A 390 24.03 10.20 3.66
C THR A 390 23.87 10.22 5.17
N TYR A 391 23.85 9.06 5.84
CA TYR A 391 23.75 8.98 7.30
C TYR A 391 24.91 9.67 8.05
N ALA A 392 26.12 9.64 7.48
CA ALA A 392 27.28 10.30 8.04
C ALA A 392 27.19 11.83 7.96
N GLY A 393 26.30 12.37 7.11
CA GLY A 393 25.98 13.78 7.09
C GLY A 393 27.19 14.68 6.77
N GLY A 394 28.02 14.27 5.83
CA GLY A 394 29.23 15.00 5.43
C GLY A 394 30.43 14.85 6.40
N ASN A 395 30.27 14.17 7.53
CA ASN A 395 31.39 13.87 8.43
C ASN A 395 32.20 12.68 7.91
N GLN A 396 33.39 12.96 7.35
CA GLN A 396 34.25 11.95 6.74
C GLN A 396 34.79 10.92 7.75
N GLN A 397 35.10 11.33 8.97
CA GLN A 397 35.59 10.42 10.01
C GLN A 397 34.50 9.43 10.42
N LYS A 398 33.27 9.94 10.65
CA LYS A 398 32.09 9.11 10.93
C LYS A 398 31.80 8.16 9.78
N TYR A 399 31.86 8.64 8.53
CA TYR A 399 31.67 7.80 7.34
C TYR A 399 32.67 6.64 7.29
N ASN A 400 33.98 6.93 7.40
CA ASN A 400 35.02 5.91 7.34
C ASN A 400 34.86 4.88 8.46
N HIS A 401 34.51 5.32 9.67
CA HIS A 401 34.28 4.43 10.80
C HIS A 401 33.10 3.48 10.55
N ILE A 402 31.96 4.01 10.09
CA ILE A 402 30.76 3.20 9.84
C ILE A 402 30.98 2.21 8.69
N ILE A 403 31.74 2.58 7.65
CA ILE A 403 32.07 1.64 6.56
C ILE A 403 32.85 0.45 7.08
N VAL A 404 33.89 0.67 7.89
CA VAL A 404 34.69 -0.41 8.49
C VAL A 404 33.82 -1.30 9.38
N GLU A 405 32.95 -0.70 10.20
CA GLU A 405 32.03 -1.45 11.07
C GLU A 405 31.03 -2.27 10.24
N TYR A 406 30.46 -1.68 9.19
CA TYR A 406 29.53 -2.33 8.27
C TYR A 406 30.17 -3.52 7.56
N ASP A 407 31.35 -3.35 6.97
CA ASP A 407 32.06 -4.44 6.27
C ASP A 407 32.45 -5.56 7.25
N SER A 408 32.83 -5.22 8.47
CA SER A 408 33.11 -6.20 9.54
C SER A 408 31.87 -6.98 9.95
N PHE A 409 30.72 -6.30 10.03
CA PHE A 409 29.42 -6.90 10.35
C PHE A 409 28.95 -7.84 9.24
N VAL A 410 28.88 -7.38 7.99
CA VAL A 410 28.41 -8.17 6.85
C VAL A 410 29.37 -9.30 6.51
N GLY A 411 30.67 -9.07 6.62
CA GLY A 411 31.70 -10.09 6.39
C GLY A 411 31.79 -11.13 7.52
N GLY A 412 31.10 -10.94 8.65
CA GLY A 412 31.18 -11.84 9.81
C GLY A 412 32.57 -11.91 10.44
N ILE A 413 33.41 -10.89 10.21
CA ILE A 413 34.83 -10.91 10.58
C ILE A 413 35.00 -10.66 12.08
N HIS A 414 34.08 -9.92 12.70
CA HIS A 414 34.14 -9.64 14.14
C HIS A 414 33.44 -10.74 14.97
N PRO A 415 34.15 -11.40 15.91
CA PRO A 415 33.59 -12.50 16.71
C PRO A 415 32.27 -12.16 17.42
N ASP A 416 32.17 -10.93 17.96
CA ASP A 416 30.96 -10.48 18.67
C ASP A 416 29.71 -10.37 17.78
N TYR A 417 29.89 -10.08 16.49
CA TYR A 417 28.76 -10.07 15.55
C TYR A 417 28.38 -11.49 15.16
N ALA A 418 29.36 -12.36 14.89
CA ALA A 418 29.11 -13.75 14.51
C ALA A 418 28.21 -14.47 15.53
N VAL A 419 28.55 -14.40 16.82
CA VAL A 419 27.76 -15.04 17.89
C VAL A 419 26.33 -14.50 17.96
N LYS A 420 26.15 -13.17 17.85
CA LYS A 420 24.82 -12.53 17.90
C LYS A 420 23.98 -12.85 16.67
N VAL A 421 24.62 -12.89 15.50
CA VAL A 421 23.98 -13.24 14.22
C VAL A 421 23.50 -14.68 14.27
N ASP A 422 24.32 -15.61 14.76
CA ASP A 422 23.97 -17.02 14.87
C ASP A 422 22.86 -17.26 15.88
N ALA A 423 22.91 -16.62 17.06
CA ALA A 423 21.80 -16.67 18.02
C ALA A 423 20.48 -16.12 17.42
N THR A 424 20.57 -15.05 16.62
CA THR A 424 19.39 -14.45 15.96
C THR A 424 18.83 -15.36 14.86
N LYS A 425 19.69 -16.02 14.08
CA LYS A 425 19.30 -17.03 13.08
C LYS A 425 18.51 -18.16 13.71
N GLU A 426 19.02 -18.74 14.79
CA GLU A 426 18.36 -19.86 15.46
C GLU A 426 17.03 -19.46 16.09
N LEU A 427 16.93 -18.25 16.65
CA LEU A 427 15.65 -17.71 17.12
C LEU A 427 14.65 -17.54 15.98
N ALA A 428 15.07 -16.98 14.84
CA ALA A 428 14.22 -16.78 13.68
C ALA A 428 13.68 -18.11 13.13
N LYS A 429 14.55 -19.13 12.98
CA LYS A 429 14.15 -20.49 12.57
C LYS A 429 13.15 -21.11 13.52
N THR A 430 13.42 -21.01 14.83
CA THR A 430 12.51 -21.54 15.86
C THR A 430 11.14 -20.90 15.75
N LYS A 431 11.07 -19.58 15.57
CA LYS A 431 9.79 -18.87 15.44
C LYS A 431 9.06 -19.17 14.14
N LEU A 432 9.78 -19.36 13.04
CA LEU A 432 9.18 -19.79 11.77
C LEU A 432 8.58 -21.19 11.85
N ALA A 433 9.20 -22.11 12.60
CA ALA A 433 8.67 -23.46 12.80
C ALA A 433 7.42 -23.51 13.70
N GLU A 434 7.17 -22.47 14.50
CA GLU A 434 5.96 -22.33 15.33
C GLU A 434 4.75 -21.75 14.56
N MET A 435 4.97 -21.14 13.39
CA MET A 435 3.95 -20.53 12.54
C MET A 435 3.39 -21.52 11.52
#